data_AF-A0A0P1MTE6-F1
#
_entry.id   AF-A0A0P1MTE6-F1
#
_cell.length_a   1.000
_cell.length_b   1.000
_cell.length_c   1.000
_cell.angle_alpha   90.00
_cell.angle_beta   90.00
_cell.angle_gamma   90.00
#
_symmetry.space_group_name_H-M   'P 1'
#
loop_
_entity.id
_entity.type
_entity.pdbx_description
1 polymer ?
#
loop_
_entity_poly.entity_id
_entity_poly.type
_entity_poly.pdbx_seq_one_letter_code
_entity_poly.pdbx_strand_id
1 'polypeptide(L)' 'MPKEAVKIFEKIYETYPNTKEGMNSLFMLGFIHANELNDYKKAKIYYQKFIEKYPNSELATSAKFELENLGKEPEKIIQR' A
#
# COMPACT_ATOMS: atom_id res chain seq x y z
N MET A 1 -3.41 -10.29 13.34
CA MET A 1 -2.35 -11.08 12.67
C MET A 1 -1.75 -10.31 11.48
N PRO A 2 -1.31 -9.05 11.65
CA PRO A 2 -0.82 -8.22 10.53
C PRO A 2 0.49 -8.75 9.92
N LYS A 3 1.38 -9.30 10.76
CA LYS A 3 2.69 -9.79 10.32
C LYS A 3 2.62 -11.03 9.43
N GLU A 4 1.58 -11.85 9.57
CA GLU A 4 1.37 -13.03 8.70
C GLU A 4 0.82 -12.61 7.33
N ALA A 5 -0.13 -11.68 7.31
CA ALA A 5 -0.65 -11.10 6.08
C ALA A 5 0.47 -10.43 5.26
N VAL A 6 1.38 -9.68 5.91
CA VAL A 6 2.56 -9.10 5.25
C VAL A 6 3.39 -10.16 4.54
N LYS A 7 3.74 -11.27 5.22
CA LYS A 7 4.53 -12.35 4.61
C LYS A 7 3.85 -12.97 3.39
N ILE A 8 2.53 -13.14 3.45
CA ILE A 8 1.75 -13.71 2.35
C ILE A 8 1.75 -12.76 1.15
N PHE A 9 1.47 -11.47 1.37
CA PHE A 9 1.45 -10.48 0.30
C PHE A 9 2.84 -10.22 -0.31
N GLU A 10 3.90 -10.24 0.50
CA GLU A 10 5.29 -10.21 0.02
C GLU A 10 5.55 -11.38 -0.94
N LYS A 11 5.20 -12.61 -0.53
CA LYS A 11 5.38 -13.80 -1.36
C LYS A 11 4.58 -13.74 -2.67
N ILE A 12 3.33 -13.28 -2.63
CA ILE A 12 2.50 -13.15 -3.84
C ILE A 12 3.12 -12.11 -4.78
N TYR A 13 3.55 -10.96 -4.27
CA TYR A 13 4.19 -9.92 -5.06
C TYR A 13 5.51 -10.39 -5.69
N GLU A 14 6.34 -11.10 -4.93
CA GLU A 14 7.61 -11.65 -5.41
C GLU A 14 7.40 -12.71 -6.50
N THR A 15 6.38 -13.55 -6.36
CA THR A 15 6.10 -14.63 -7.30
C THR A 15 5.37 -14.16 -8.55
N TYR A 16 4.42 -13.23 -8.41
CA TYR A 16 3.51 -12.82 -9.48
C TYR A 16 3.44 -11.29 -9.69
N PRO A 17 4.58 -10.58 -9.84
CA PRO A 17 4.58 -9.12 -9.85
C PRO A 17 3.79 -8.49 -11.00
N ASN A 18 3.56 -9.19 -12.11
CA ASN A 18 2.90 -8.61 -13.28
C ASN A 18 1.43 -9.04 -13.42
N THR A 19 0.86 -9.65 -12.39
CA THR A 19 -0.56 -10.01 -12.35
C THR A 19 -1.36 -9.04 -11.48
N LYS A 20 -2.69 -9.13 -11.57
CA LYS A 20 -3.59 -8.36 -10.73
C LYS A 20 -3.35 -8.66 -9.24
N GLU A 21 -3.05 -9.91 -8.91
CA GLU A 21 -2.78 -10.37 -7.54
C GLU A 21 -1.48 -9.78 -7.00
N GLY A 22 -0.40 -9.76 -7.79
CA GLY A 22 0.86 -9.14 -7.36
C GLY A 22 0.71 -7.64 -7.17
N MET A 23 0.07 -6.95 -8.12
CA MET A 23 -0.25 -5.53 -7.99
C MET A 23 -1.06 -5.26 -6.72
N ASN A 24 -2.18 -5.95 -6.52
CA ASN A 24 -3.02 -5.81 -5.33
C ASN A 24 -2.24 -6.10 -4.04
N SER A 25 -1.36 -7.11 -4.05
CA SER A 25 -0.53 -7.45 -2.90
C SER A 25 0.42 -6.32 -2.53
N LEU A 26 1.04 -5.66 -3.51
CA LEU A 26 1.90 -4.51 -3.24
C LEU A 26 1.15 -3.33 -2.62
N PHE A 27 -0.08 -3.08 -3.09
CA PHE A 27 -0.94 -2.07 -2.48
C PHE A 27 -1.30 -2.45 -1.03
N MET A 28 -1.70 -3.70 -0.80
CA MET A 28 -2.06 -4.20 0.53
C MET A 28 -0.91 -4.15 1.52
N LEU A 29 0.33 -4.34 1.08
CA LEU A 29 1.51 -4.15 1.93
C LEU A 29 1.60 -2.71 2.43
N GLY A 30 1.40 -1.72 1.55
CA GLY A 30 1.32 -0.31 1.95
C GLY A 30 0.21 -0.08 2.97
N PHE A 31 -0.98 -0.61 2.69
CA PHE A 31 -2.17 -0.46 3.53
C PHE A 31 -2.00 -1.05 4.93
N ILE A 32 -1.54 -2.29 5.06
CA ILE A 32 -1.35 -2.95 6.36
C ILE A 32 -0.28 -2.22 7.17
N HIS A 33 0.82 -1.80 6.52
CA HIS A 33 1.85 -1.03 7.20
C HIS A 33 1.33 0.30 7.72
N ALA A 34 0.48 1.00 6.95
CA ALA A 34 -0.10 2.27 7.37
C ALA A 34 -1.12 2.09 8.50
N ASN A 35 -2.08 1.17 8.34
CA ASN A 35 -3.30 1.15 9.13
C ASN A 35 -3.29 0.14 10.28
N GLU A 36 -2.56 -0.97 10.15
CA GLU A 36 -2.53 -2.02 11.18
C GLU A 36 -1.25 -2.00 12.00
N LEU A 37 -0.12 -1.64 11.39
CA LEU A 37 1.19 -1.64 12.03
C LEU A 37 1.68 -0.26 12.43
N ASN A 38 1.03 0.81 11.96
CA ASN A 38 1.49 2.20 12.12
C ASN A 38 2.96 2.42 11.70
N ASP A 39 3.47 1.59 10.78
CA ASP A 39 4.80 1.70 10.20
C ASP A 39 4.72 2.52 8.91
N TYR A 40 4.54 3.83 9.08
CA TYR A 40 4.39 4.76 7.97
C TYR A 40 5.63 4.82 7.06
N LYS A 41 6.82 4.48 7.59
CA LYS A 41 8.04 4.39 6.80
C LYS A 41 7.94 3.26 5.77
N LYS A 42 7.54 2.07 6.20
CA LYS A 42 7.31 0.95 5.26
C LYS A 42 6.11 1.19 4.36
N ALA A 43 5.03 1.75 4.88
CA ALA A 43 3.87 2.08 4.05
C ALA A 43 4.24 2.99 2.89
N LYS A 44 5.02 4.05 3.16
CA LYS A 44 5.56 4.97 2.15
C LYS A 44 6.36 4.22 1.07
N ILE A 45 7.28 3.35 1.47
CA ILE A 45 8.10 2.56 0.53
C ILE A 45 7.21 1.74 -0.41
N TYR A 46 6.21 1.04 0.13
CA TYR A 46 5.32 0.20 -0.67
C TYR A 46 4.43 1.01 -1.61
N TYR A 47 3.84 2.11 -1.16
CA TYR A 47 3.03 2.98 -2.03
C TYR A 47 3.85 3.66 -3.12
N GLN A 48 5.07 4.14 -2.82
CA GLN A 48 5.96 4.69 -3.84
C GLN A 48 6.31 3.64 -4.91
N LYS A 49 6.68 2.43 -4.47
CA LYS A 49 6.95 1.31 -5.38
C LYS A 49 5.74 0.93 -6.22
N PHE A 50 4.54 1.01 -5.65
CA PHE A 50 3.29 0.77 -6.37
C PHE A 50 3.08 1.78 -7.49
N ILE A 51 3.21 3.07 -7.19
CA ILE A 51 3.02 4.16 -8.16
C ILE A 51 4.05 4.07 -9.29
N GLU A 52 5.30 3.73 -8.97
CA GLU A 52 6.38 3.56 -9.95
C GLU A 52 6.12 2.37 -10.88
N LYS A 53 5.67 1.23 -10.34
CA LYS A 53 5.53 -0.02 -11.10
C LYS A 53 4.19 -0.15 -11.81
N TYR A 54 3.12 0.42 -11.25
CA TYR A 54 1.76 0.33 -11.77
C TYR A 54 1.09 1.71 -11.93
N PRO A 55 1.70 2.65 -12.65
CA PRO A 55 1.20 4.03 -12.74
C PRO A 55 -0.18 4.14 -13.39
N ASN A 56 -0.56 3.16 -14.22
CA ASN A 56 -1.83 3.12 -14.95
C ASN A 56 -2.89 2.23 -14.26
N SER A 57 -2.61 1.73 -13.05
CA SER A 57 -3.57 0.95 -12.27
C SER A 57 -4.72 1.82 -11.77
N GLU A 58 -5.91 1.24 -11.67
CA GLU A 58 -7.06 1.85 -10.98
C GLU A 58 -6.72 2.22 -9.53
N LEU A 59 -5.80 1.50 -8.89
CA LEU A 59 -5.34 1.76 -7.52
C LEU A 59 -4.22 2.82 -7.44
N ALA A 60 -3.68 3.31 -8.56
CA ALA A 60 -2.56 4.26 -8.52
C ALA A 60 -2.98 5.60 -7.87
N THR A 61 -4.20 6.06 -8.14
CA THR A 61 -4.77 7.24 -7.49
C THR A 61 -4.96 7.01 -5.99
N SER A 62 -5.48 5.85 -5.59
CA SER A 62 -5.61 5.48 -4.17
C SER A 62 -4.25 5.41 -3.47
N ALA A 63 -3.23 4.81 -4.10
CA ALA A 63 -1.89 4.73 -3.53
C ALA A 63 -1.25 6.11 -3.32
N LYS A 64 -1.48 7.05 -4.25
CA LYS A 64 -1.05 8.46 -4.09
C LYS A 64 -1.77 9.12 -2.92
N PHE A 65 -3.09 8.97 -2.85
CA PHE A 65 -3.90 9.54 -1.77
C PHE A 65 -3.47 9.01 -0.40
N GLU A 66 -3.27 7.69 -0.27
CA GLU A 66 -2.79 7.06 0.96
C GLU A 66 -1.40 7.57 1.33
N LEU A 67 -0.48 7.64 0.36
CA LEU A 67 0.88 8.16 0.55
C LEU A 67 0.89 9.60 1.06
N GLU A 68 0.05 10.47 0.48
CA GLU A 68 -0.07 11.88 0.87
C GLU A 68 -0.67 12.06 2.27
N ASN A 69 -1.45 11.08 2.75
CA ASN A 69 -2.19 11.16 4.00
C ASN A 69 -1.68 10.22 5.11
N LEU A 70 -0.52 9.59 4.93
CA LEU A 70 0.11 8.74 5.94
C LEU A 70 0.19 9.41 7.31
N GLY A 71 -0.31 8.72 8.33
CA GLY A 71 -0.27 9.18 9.73
C GLY A 71 -1.16 10.39 10.02
N LYS A 72 -2.03 10.80 9.09
CA LYS A 72 -3.06 11.82 9.35
C LYS A 72 -4.30 11.14 9.91
N GLU A 73 -4.90 11.76 10.93
CA GLU A 73 -6.19 11.33 11.47
C GLU A 73 -7.28 11.44 10.39
N PRO A 74 -8.14 10.41 10.23
CA PRO A 74 -9.21 10.41 9.22
C PRO A 74 -10.10 11.65 9.26
N GLU A 75 -10.40 12.20 10.43
CA GLU A 75 -11.26 13.39 10.55
C GLU A 75 -10.63 14.65 9.94
N LYS A 76 -9.29 14.71 9.85
CA LYS A 76 -8.57 15.85 9.24
C LYS A 76 -8.45 15.73 7.71
N ILE A 77 -8.75 14.56 7.16
CA ILE A 77 -8.70 14.29 5.71
C ILE A 77 -10.00 14.73 5.05
N ILE A 78 -11.15 14.55 5.72
CA ILE A 78 -12.50 14.83 5.19
C ILE A 78 -12.83 16.34 5.17
N GLN A 79 -12.07 17.17 5.91
CA GLN A 79 -12.32 18.61 6.05
C GLN A 79 -11.59 19.50 5.01
N ARG A 80 -11.05 18.94 3.91
CA ARG A 80 -10.32 19.68 2.88
C ARG A 80 -11.06 19.77 1.56
#